data_AF-A0A1S7D7V4-F1
#
_entry.id   AF-A0A1S7D7V4-F1
#
_cell.length_a   1.000
_cell.length_b   1.000
_cell.length_c   1.000
_cell.angle_alpha   90.00
_cell.angle_beta   90.00
_cell.angle_gamma   90.00
#
_symmetry.space_group_name_H-M   'P 1'
#
loop_
_entity.id
_entity.type
_entity.pdbx_description
1 polymer ?
#
loop_
_entity_poly.entity_id
_entity_poly.type
_entity_poly.pdbx_seq_one_letter_code
_entity_poly.pdbx_strand_id
1 'polypeptide(L)' 'LKRRTGAQIASNAETAVLLARGGSNDLHFGDGITFPPTNADRILMDGEVVSLGGMHFTAHFMPGHTPGSTA' A
#
# COMPACT_ATOMS: atom_id res chain seq x y z
N LEU A 1 -9.57 4.66 -7.90
CA LEU A 1 -10.15 5.18 -6.64
C LEU A 1 -9.66 6.60 -6.34
N LYS A 2 -8.36 6.78 -6.03
CA LYS A 2 -7.72 8.09 -5.73
C LYS A 2 -8.19 9.27 -6.59
N ARG A 3 -8.12 9.17 -7.93
CA ARG A 3 -8.59 10.25 -8.84
C ARG A 3 -10.07 10.59 -8.72
N ARG A 4 -10.91 9.59 -8.44
CA ARG A 4 -12.38 9.75 -8.36
C ARG A 4 -12.83 10.30 -7.02
N THR A 5 -12.10 10.00 -5.94
CA THR A 5 -12.51 10.35 -4.57
C THR A 5 -11.69 11.47 -3.95
N GLY A 6 -10.48 11.75 -4.47
CA GLY A 6 -9.52 12.63 -3.82
C GLY A 6 -8.94 12.06 -2.52
N ALA A 7 -9.22 10.79 -2.19
CA ALA A 7 -8.74 10.16 -0.96
C ALA A 7 -7.21 9.96 -0.99
N GLN A 8 -6.60 10.11 0.18
CA GLN A 8 -5.19 9.79 0.39
C GLN A 8 -4.99 8.27 0.46
N ILE A 9 -3.85 7.80 -0.03
CA ILE A 9 -3.39 6.41 0.11
C ILE A 9 -2.33 6.38 1.20
N ALA A 10 -2.56 5.62 2.26
CA ALA A 10 -1.56 5.30 3.26
C ALA A 10 -1.20 3.82 3.19
N SER A 11 0.09 3.50 3.15
CA SER A 11 0.59 2.13 3.11
C SER A 11 1.99 2.08 3.73
N ASN A 12 2.54 0.89 3.94
CA ASN A 12 3.97 0.78 4.26
C ASN A 12 4.86 1.04 3.02
N ALA A 13 6.17 1.14 3.26
CA ALA A 13 7.15 1.47 2.23
C ALA A 13 7.17 0.45 1.08
N GLU A 14 7.18 -0.84 1.40
CA GLU A 14 7.26 -1.91 0.40
C GLU A 14 6.04 -1.92 -0.53
N THR A 15 4.83 -1.81 0.03
CA THR A 15 3.60 -1.67 -0.74
C THR A 15 3.62 -0.40 -1.59
N ALA A 16 4.10 0.72 -1.02
CA ALA A 16 4.15 1.99 -1.75
C ALA A 16 5.01 1.90 -3.02
N VAL A 17 6.16 1.21 -2.95
CA VAL A 17 7.03 1.01 -4.11
C VAL A 17 6.36 0.13 -5.17
N LEU A 18 5.66 -0.93 -4.78
CA LEU A 18 4.95 -1.79 -5.75
C LEU A 18 3.73 -1.08 -6.36
N LEU A 19 2.99 -0.29 -5.58
CA LEU A 19 1.91 0.57 -6.08
C LEU A 19 2.42 1.60 -7.10
N ALA A 20 3.56 2.24 -6.83
CA ALA A 20 4.18 3.22 -7.73
C ALA A 20 4.63 2.58 -9.06
N ARG A 21 5.01 1.30 -9.03
CA ARG A 21 5.32 0.50 -10.22
C ARG A 21 4.09 -0.06 -10.93
N GLY A 22 2.89 0.06 -10.35
CA GLY A 22 1.68 -0.53 -10.94
C GLY A 22 1.73 -2.06 -10.95
N GLY A 23 2.39 -2.67 -9.95
CA GLY A 23 2.57 -4.12 -9.88
C GLY A 23 3.65 -4.67 -10.82
N SER A 24 4.34 -3.83 -11.60
CA SER A 24 5.42 -4.27 -12.48
C SER A 24 6.68 -4.63 -11.69
N ASN A 25 7.53 -5.47 -12.27
CA ASN A 25 8.72 -6.03 -11.63
C ASN A 25 8.41 -6.63 -10.24
N ASP A 26 7.28 -7.35 -10.16
CA ASP A 26 6.90 -8.13 -9.00
C ASP A 26 7.89 -9.28 -8.76
N LEU A 27 8.13 -9.61 -7.50
CA LEU A 27 9.13 -10.61 -7.09
C LEU A 27 8.87 -12.02 -7.63
N HIS A 28 7.60 -12.37 -7.84
CA HIS A 28 7.21 -13.69 -8.34
C HIS A 28 6.70 -13.64 -9.77
N PHE A 29 6.01 -12.55 -10.14
CA PHE A 29 5.27 -12.48 -11.40
C PHE A 29 5.93 -11.59 -12.47
N GLY A 30 7.01 -10.87 -12.15
CA GLY A 30 7.59 -9.87 -13.06
C GLY A 30 6.52 -8.86 -13.49
N ASP A 31 6.24 -8.80 -14.79
CA ASP A 31 5.22 -7.92 -15.36
C ASP A 31 3.92 -8.67 -15.77
N GLY A 32 3.78 -9.93 -15.36
CA GLY A 32 2.67 -10.79 -15.77
C GLY A 32 1.30 -10.36 -15.22
N ILE A 33 1.26 -9.63 -14.11
CA ILE A 33 0.03 -9.12 -13.50
C ILE A 33 0.26 -7.66 -13.08
N THR A 34 -0.35 -6.71 -13.80
CA THR A 34 -0.13 -5.27 -13.58
C THR A 34 -1.45 -4.50 -13.46
N PHE A 35 -1.34 -3.27 -12.95
CA PHE A 35 -2.44 -2.33 -12.78
C PHE A 35 -1.95 -0.88 -12.97
N PRO A 36 -2.84 0.11 -13.18
CA PRO A 36 -2.43 1.50 -13.31
C PRO A 36 -1.70 1.99 -12.04
N PRO A 37 -0.47 2.54 -12.16
CA PRO A 37 0.34 2.92 -11.01
C PRO A 37 -0.30 4.04 -10.18
N THR A 38 0.00 4.05 -8.88
CA THR A 38 -0.40 5.12 -7.96
C THR A 38 0.61 5.31 -6.85
N ASN A 39 0.81 6.55 -6.42
CA ASN A 39 1.69 6.86 -5.29
C ASN A 39 0.92 6.81 -3.97
N ALA A 40 1.56 6.26 -2.93
CA ALA A 40 1.14 6.49 -1.55
C ALA A 40 1.42 7.95 -1.17
N ASP A 41 0.53 8.53 -0.36
CA ASP A 41 0.63 9.90 0.17
C ASP A 41 1.23 9.91 1.59
N ARG A 42 1.16 8.77 2.29
CA ARG A 42 1.74 8.57 3.62
C ARG A 42 2.36 7.18 3.71
N ILE A 43 3.58 7.12 4.24
CA ILE A 43 4.22 5.86 4.63
C ILE A 43 3.88 5.59 6.09
N LEU A 44 3.35 4.40 6.35
CA LEU A 44 3.04 3.90 7.69
C LEU A 44 4.18 3.04 8.20
N MET A 45 4.36 3.03 9.52
CA MET A 45 5.20 2.09 10.27
C MET A 45 4.36 0.94 10.85
N ASP A 46 5.02 -0.16 11.20
CA ASP A 46 4.34 -1.28 11.87
C ASP A 46 3.80 -0.85 13.24
N GLY A 47 2.56 -1.23 13.54
CA GLY A 47 1.82 -0.81 14.72
C GLY A 47 1.30 0.64 14.69
N GLU A 48 1.54 1.40 13.61
CA GLU A 48 1.07 2.78 13.51
C GLU A 48 -0.45 2.85 13.41
N VAL A 49 -1.04 3.81 14.12
CA VAL A 49 -2.49 4.05 14.12
C VAL A 49 -2.86 5.21 13.19
N VAL A 50 -3.77 4.94 12.25
CA VAL A 50 -4.46 5.95 11.46
C VAL A 50 -5.83 6.21 12.05
N SER A 51 -6.10 7.46 12.43
CA SER A 51 -7.37 7.88 13.02
C SER A 51 -8.21 8.65 12.00
N LEU A 52 -9.48 8.27 11.84
CA LEU A 52 -10.42 8.95 10.92
C LEU A 52 -11.84 8.91 11.48
N GLY A 53 -12.44 10.07 11.73
CA GLY A 53 -13.84 10.15 12.16
C GLY A 53 -14.16 9.42 13.47
N GLY A 54 -13.19 9.33 14.39
CA GLY A 54 -13.33 8.57 15.65
C GLY A 54 -13.04 7.07 15.52
N MET A 55 -12.76 6.56 14.32
CA MET A 55 -12.26 5.20 14.11
C MET A 55 -10.74 5.17 14.16
N HIS A 56 -10.19 4.05 14.63
CA HIS A 56 -8.76 3.78 14.67
C HIS A 56 -8.44 2.53 13.85
N PHE A 57 -7.50 2.67 12.92
CA PHE A 57 -6.99 1.58 12.09
C PHE A 57 -5.51 1.38 12.45
N THR A 58 -5.15 0.21 12.95
CA THR A 58 -3.75 -0.12 13.27
C THR A 58 -3.17 -0.92 12.12
N ALA A 59 -2.01 -0.51 11.60
CA ALA A 59 -1.31 -1.27 10.59
C ALA A 59 -0.51 -2.41 11.25
N HIS A 60 -0.80 -3.66 10.88
CA HIS A 60 -0.02 -4.81 11.33
C HIS A 60 0.74 -5.43 10.17
N PHE A 61 2.07 -5.28 10.15
CA PHE A 61 2.86 -5.81 9.06
C PHE A 61 2.94 -7.33 9.15
N MET A 62 2.63 -7.98 8.03
CA MET A 62 2.61 -9.44 7.89
C MET A 62 3.30 -9.83 6.58
N PRO A 63 4.61 -9.57 6.44
CA PRO A 63 5.33 -9.83 5.20
C PRO A 63 5.34 -11.33 4.87
N GLY A 64 5.27 -11.63 3.58
CA GLY A 64 5.28 -13.00 3.08
C GLY A 64 4.75 -13.06 1.64
N HIS A 65 3.43 -13.01 1.48
CA HIS A 65 2.81 -13.00 0.15
C HIS A 65 3.31 -11.84 -0.72
N THR A 66 3.42 -10.65 -0.12
CA THR A 66 4.28 -9.56 -0.61
C THR A 66 5.15 -9.06 0.54
N PRO A 67 6.29 -8.40 0.28
CA PRO A 67 7.09 -7.77 1.34
C PRO A 67 6.31 -6.72 2.13
N GLY A 68 5.32 -6.09 1.50
CA GLY A 68 4.48 -5.04 2.10
C GLY A 68 3.13 -5.49 2.64
N SER A 69 2.84 -6.79 2.69
CA SER A 69 1.56 -7.31 3.18
C SER A 69 1.25 -6.80 4.60
N THR A 70 0.04 -6.28 4.80
CA THR A 70 -0.41 -5.60 6.04
C THR A 70 -1.84 -5.99 6.36
N ALA A 71 -2.16 -6.26 7.64
CA ALA A 71 -3.50 -6.49 8.19
C ALA A 71 -4.02 -5.25 8.92
#